data_AF-A0A4S2Q2F1-F1
#
_entry.id   AF-A0A4S2Q2F1-F1
#
_cell.length_a   1.000
_cell.length_b   1.000
_cell.length_c   1.000
_cell.angle_alpha   90.00
_cell.angle_beta   90.00
_cell.angle_gamma   90.00
#
_symmetry.space_group_name_H-M   'P 1'
#
loop_
_entity.id
_entity.type
_entity.pdbx_description
1 polymer ?
#
loop_
_entity_poly.entity_id
_entity_poly.type
_entity_poly.pdbx_seq_one_letter_code
_entity_poly.pdbx_strand_id
1 'polypeptide(L)' 'DKYYIEKNVNGESLILDDGSIYKVYDDLISSLWNEFDEVIVTGDGNQIINLETRESVEVIQVE' A
#
# COMPACT_ATOMS: atom_id res chain seq x y z
N ASP A 1 1.01 12.61 -0.19
CA ASP A 1 0.95 12.59 1.28
C ASP A 1 1.55 11.30 1.81
N LYS A 2 1.80 11.23 3.12
CA LYS A 2 2.31 10.04 3.83
C LYS A 2 1.14 9.42 4.61
N TYR A 3 1.06 8.10 4.58
CA TYR A 3 -0.03 7.30 5.13
C TYR A 3 0.52 6.11 5.92
N TYR A 4 -0.35 5.46 6.68
CA TYR A 4 -0.07 4.16 7.30
C TYR A 4 -1.01 3.09 6.74
N ILE A 5 -0.58 1.82 6.76
CA ILE A 5 -1.43 0.71 6.33
C ILE A 5 -2.42 0.37 7.46
N GLU A 6 -3.69 0.73 7.35
CA GLU A 6 -4.71 0.27 8.30
C GLU A 6 -4.92 -1.25 8.23
N LYS A 7 -4.87 -1.83 7.02
CA LYS A 7 -5.05 -3.27 6.83
C LYS A 7 -4.38 -3.80 5.58
N ASN A 8 -3.78 -4.98 5.71
CA ASN A 8 -3.22 -5.75 4.62
C ASN A 8 -3.84 -7.15 4.54
N VAL A 9 -4.50 -7.48 3.43
CA VAL A 9 -5.15 -8.79 3.25
C VAL A 9 -4.24 -9.69 2.43
N ASN A 10 -3.28 -10.35 3.08
CA ASN A 10 -2.31 -11.27 2.46
C ASN A 10 -1.57 -10.67 1.23
N GLY A 11 -1.39 -9.36 1.18
CA GLY A 11 -0.81 -8.66 0.03
C GLY A 11 -1.79 -8.38 -1.11
N GLU A 12 -3.07 -8.78 -1.03
CA GLU A 12 -4.04 -8.53 -2.11
C GLU A 12 -4.63 -7.12 -2.07
N SER A 13 -4.74 -6.53 -0.88
CA SER A 13 -5.36 -5.22 -0.68
C SER A 13 -4.72 -4.47 0.47
N LEU A 14 -4.53 -3.17 0.26
CA LEU A 14 -4.06 -2.21 1.26
C LEU A 14 -5.17 -1.21 1.54
N ILE A 15 -5.55 -1.10 2.81
CA ILE A 15 -6.39 0.00 3.31
C ILE A 15 -5.45 0.96 4.00
N LEU A 16 -5.47 2.23 3.63
CA LEU A 16 -4.66 3.27 4.26
C LEU A 16 -5.44 3.98 5.37
N ASP A 17 -4.73 4.67 6.26
CA ASP A 17 -5.30 5.38 7.42
C ASP A 17 -6.24 6.54 7.05
N ASP A 18 -6.18 7.06 5.83
CA ASP A 18 -7.16 8.00 5.27
C ASP A 18 -8.45 7.32 4.77
N GLY A 19 -8.54 6.00 4.90
CA GLY A 19 -9.65 5.16 4.45
C GLY A 19 -9.61 4.78 2.97
N SER A 20 -8.60 5.20 2.21
CA SER A 20 -8.45 4.80 0.82
C SER A 20 -8.10 3.31 0.71
N ILE A 21 -8.67 2.66 -0.30
CA ILE A 21 -8.50 1.22 -0.54
C ILE A 21 -7.79 1.03 -1.86
N TYR A 22 -6.76 0.19 -1.86
CA TYR A 22 -5.98 -0.15 -3.04
C TYR A 22 -5.91 -1.66 -3.20
N LYS A 23 -6.17 -2.13 -4.42
CA LYS A 23 -5.90 -3.51 -4.82
C LYS A 23 -4.48 -3.60 -5.36
N VAL A 24 -3.74 -4.59 -4.90
CA VAL A 24 -2.33 -4.79 -5.28
C VAL A 24 -2.23 -5.81 -6.40
N TYR A 25 -1.33 -5.58 -7.36
CA TYR A 25 -1.05 -6.53 -8.45
C TYR A 25 0.06 -7.54 -8.11
N ASP A 26 1.03 -7.16 -7.27
CA ASP A 26 2.11 -8.00 -6.74
C ASP A 26 1.94 -8.18 -5.22
N ASP A 27 1.31 -9.30 -4.84
CA ASP A 27 0.96 -9.61 -3.46
C ASP A 27 2.14 -10.10 -2.62
N LEU A 28 3.21 -10.60 -3.25
CA LEU A 28 4.35 -11.16 -2.53
C LEU A 28 5.07 -10.09 -1.70
N ILE A 29 5.38 -8.95 -2.31
CA ILE A 29 6.10 -7.85 -1.64
C ILE A 29 5.23 -7.25 -0.55
N SER A 30 4.00 -6.88 -0.89
CA SER A 30 3.10 -6.24 0.06
C SER A 30 2.72 -7.16 1.22
N SER A 31 2.69 -8.49 1.05
CA SER A 31 2.41 -9.43 2.15
C SER A 31 3.40 -9.33 3.34
N LEU A 32 4.57 -8.71 3.12
CA LEU A 32 5.59 -8.50 4.15
C LEU A 32 5.42 -7.18 4.91
N TRP A 33 4.54 -6.29 4.46
CA TRP A 33 4.35 -4.97 5.05
C TRP A 33 3.42 -5.02 6.26
N ASN A 34 3.81 -4.32 7.33
CA ASN A 34 3.04 -4.26 8.57
C ASN A 34 2.03 -3.10 8.55
N GLU A 35 0.99 -3.20 9.38
CA GLU A 35 -0.02 -2.15 9.56
C GLU A 35 0.53 -0.81 10.13
N PHE A 36 1.79 -0.80 10.56
CA PHE A 36 2.46 0.40 11.05
C PHE A 36 3.48 0.96 10.07
N ASP A 37 3.64 0.33 8.90
CA ASP A 37 4.58 0.80 7.89
C ASP A 37 4.07 2.10 7.29
N GLU A 38 4.95 3.10 7.26
CA GLU A 38 4.65 4.37 6.61
C GLU A 38 4.80 4.20 5.10
N VAL A 39 3.76 4.57 4.35
CA VAL A 39 3.72 4.45 2.91
C VAL A 39 3.39 5.77 2.23
N ILE A 40 3.73 5.88 0.94
CA ILE A 40 3.30 6.98 0.08
C ILE A 40 2.64 6.42 -1.18
N VAL A 41 1.57 7.05 -1.61
CA VAL A 41 0.99 6.84 -2.94
C VAL A 41 1.74 7.73 -3.92
N THR A 42 2.16 7.18 -5.07
CA THR A 42 2.81 7.96 -6.13
C THR A 42 1.85 8.99 -6.73
N GLY A 43 2.39 10.05 -7.35
CA GLY A 43 1.57 11.15 -7.88
C GLY A 43 0.62 10.75 -9.01
N ASP A 44 0.87 9.64 -9.69
CA ASP A 44 0.00 9.02 -10.70
C ASP A 44 -0.96 7.97 -10.12
N GLY A 45 -0.85 7.65 -8.82
CA GLY A 45 -1.79 6.78 -8.10
C GLY A 45 -1.70 5.29 -8.44
N ASN A 46 -0.67 4.86 -9.16
CA ASN A 46 -0.51 3.47 -9.60
C ASN A 46 0.47 2.66 -8.75
N GLN A 47 1.14 3.29 -7.79
CA GLN A 47 2.11 2.64 -6.92
C GLN A 47 1.96 3.12 -5.47
N ILE A 48 2.23 2.20 -4.55
CA ILE A 48 2.45 2.51 -3.14
C ILE A 48 3.88 2.13 -2.81
N ILE A 49 4.58 2.99 -2.08
CA ILE A 49 5.98 2.79 -1.68
C ILE A 49 6.04 2.73 -0.16
N ASN A 50 6.60 1.66 0.38
CA ASN A 50 6.95 1.55 1.79
C ASN A 50 8.22 2.37 2.06
N LEU A 51 8.14 3.33 2.97
CA LEU A 51 9.24 4.26 3.25
C LEU A 51 10.37 3.64 4.07
N GLU A 52 10.10 2.58 4.83
CA GLU A 52 11.11 1.88 5.62
C GLU A 52 11.92 0.91 4.74
N THR A 53 11.24 0.05 3.98
CA THR A 53 11.91 -0.97 3.15
C THR A 53 12.32 -0.44 1.78
N ARG A 54 11.75 0.68 1.33
CA ARG A 54 11.86 1.26 -0.03
C ARG A 54 11.32 0.36 -1.13
N GLU A 55 10.54 -0.65 -0.76
CA GLU A 55 9.83 -1.48 -1.72
C GLU A 55 8.62 -0.73 -2.26
N SER A 56 8.23 -1.07 -3.48
CA SER A 56 7.05 -0.51 -4.12
C SER A 56 6.19 -1.63 -4.70
N VAL A 57 4.88 -1.46 -4.66
CA VAL A 57 3.93 -2.36 -5.32
C VAL A 57 3.02 -1.59 -6.26
N GLU A 58 2.71 -2.20 -7.40
CA GLU A 58 1.72 -1.67 -8.33
C GLU A 58 0.32 -1.89 -7.78
N VAL A 59 -0.52 -0.86 -7.90
CA VAL A 59 -1.86 -0.84 -7.33
C VAL A 59 -2.88 -0.21 -8.27
N ILE A 60 -4.14 -0.43 -7.96
CA ILE A 60 -5.28 0.33 -8.46
C ILE A 60 -6.18 0.72 -7.29
N GLN A 61 -6.58 2.00 -7.23
CA GLN A 61 -7.51 2.46 -6.20
C GLN A 61 -8.90 1.86 -6.43
N VAL A 62 -9.53 1.41 -5.36
CA VAL A 62 -10.89 0.85 -5.34
C VAL A 62 -11.82 1.88 -4.68
N GLU A 63 -12.97 2.13 -5.31
CA GLU A 63 -14.02 3.03 -4.80
C GLU A 63 -14.69 2.53 -3.52
#